data_AF-A0A554J0W5-F1
#
_entry.id   AF-A0A554J0W5-F1
#
_cell.length_a   1.000
_cell.length_b   1.000
_cell.length_c   1.000
_cell.angle_alpha   90.00
_cell.angle_beta   90.00
_cell.angle_gamma   90.00
#
_symmetry.space_group_name_H-M   'P 1'
#
loop_
_entity.id
_entity.type
_entity.pdbx_description
1 polymer ?
#
loop_
_entity_poly.entity_id
_entity_poly.type
_entity_poly.pdbx_seq_one_letter_code
_entity_poly.pdbx_strand_id
1 'polypeptide(L)' 'CAWWRVDVSANTAEQIYTPEISVALDVEYPHIDSAGTHIAFMNATDKTLWMLTLNK' A
#
# COMPACT_ATOMS: atom_id res chain seq x y z
N CYS A 1 -1.10 -10.47 3.73
CA CYS A 1 -0.66 -9.07 3.91
C CYS A 1 -1.79 -8.15 3.46
N ALA A 2 -1.91 -6.93 3.99
CA ALA A 2 -2.92 -5.95 3.56
C ALA A 2 -2.42 -4.53 3.86
N TRP A 3 -2.84 -3.55 3.07
CA TRP A 3 -2.63 -2.12 3.34
C TRP A 3 -3.86 -1.53 4.03
N TRP A 4 -3.61 -0.74 5.07
CA TRP A 4 -4.63 -0.06 5.85
C TRP A 4 -4.36 1.45 5.85
N ARG A 5 -5.42 2.24 5.69
CA ARG A 5 -5.43 3.66 5.99
C ARG A 5 -5.89 3.84 7.43
N VAL A 6 -5.04 4.43 8.27
CA VAL A 6 -5.34 4.69 9.67
C VAL A 6 -5.40 6.20 9.89
N ASP A 7 -6.55 6.68 10.38
CA ASP A 7 -6.71 8.05 10.85
C ASP A 7 -6.77 8.04 12.38
N VAL A 8 -5.66 8.48 12.98
CA VAL A 8 -5.50 8.51 14.44
C VAL A 8 -6.40 9.58 15.08
N SER A 9 -6.66 10.68 14.38
CA SER A 9 -7.49 11.78 14.88
C SER A 9 -8.96 11.40 14.95
N ALA A 10 -9.41 10.59 13.99
CA ALA A 10 -10.78 10.08 13.91
C ALA A 10 -10.95 8.73 14.63
N ASN A 11 -9.86 8.10 15.09
CA ASN A 11 -9.84 6.73 15.62
C ASN A 11 -10.47 5.71 14.65
N THR A 12 -10.10 5.81 13.36
CA THR A 12 -10.59 4.91 12.31
C THR A 12 -9.45 4.17 11.63
N ALA A 13 -9.75 2.97 11.15
CA ALA A 13 -8.87 2.17 10.31
C ALA A 13 -9.69 1.53 9.19
N GLU A 14 -9.22 1.69 7.96
CA GLU A 14 -9.89 1.19 6.75
C GLU A 14 -8.90 0.37 5.92
N GLN A 15 -9.29 -0.84 5.55
CA GLN A 15 -8.49 -1.67 4.65
C GLN A 15 -8.63 -1.14 3.22
N ILE A 16 -7.55 -0.65 2.64
CA ILE A 16 -7.55 -0.02 1.32
C ILE A 16 -7.07 -0.95 0.21
N TYR A 17 -6.34 -2.01 0.56
CA TYR A 17 -5.92 -3.02 -0.41
C TYR A 17 -5.57 -4.35 0.28
N THR A 18 -6.02 -5.44 -0.32
CA THR A 18 -5.56 -6.79 0.01
C THR A 18 -5.15 -7.46 -1.31
N PRO A 19 -3.89 -7.93 -1.43
CA PRO A 19 -3.44 -8.67 -2.60
C PRO A 19 -4.23 -9.97 -2.74
N GLU A 20 -4.41 -10.41 -3.98
CA GLU A 20 -4.90 -11.76 -4.26
C GLU A 20 -3.91 -12.80 -3.70
N ILE A 21 -4.40 -14.01 -3.38
CA ILE A 21 -3.63 -15.07 -2.70
C ILE A 21 -2.30 -15.40 -3.41
N SER A 22 -2.24 -15.22 -4.74
CA SER A 22 -1.05 -15.48 -5.56
C SER A 22 0.01 -14.38 -5.52
N VAL A 23 -0.30 -13.18 -5.00
CA VAL A 23 0.62 -12.04 -4.97
C VAL A 23 1.22 -11.92 -3.57
N ALA A 24 2.45 -12.37 -3.42
CA ALA A 24 3.25 -12.10 -2.23
C ALA A 24 3.60 -10.60 -2.20
N LEU A 25 3.05 -9.89 -1.22
CA LEU A 25 3.26 -8.46 -1.02
C LEU A 25 4.25 -8.26 0.13
N ASP A 26 5.51 -8.07 -0.23
CA ASP A 26 6.60 -7.68 0.67
C ASP A 26 7.25 -6.40 0.14
N VAL A 27 7.44 -5.42 1.02
CA VAL A 27 7.50 -4.00 0.69
C VAL A 27 8.70 -3.34 1.36
N GLU A 28 9.52 -2.68 0.55
CA GLU A 28 10.60 -1.81 1.03
C GLU A 28 10.34 -0.35 0.60
N TYR A 29 10.72 0.58 1.47
CA TYR A 29 10.69 2.03 1.22
C TYR A 29 9.38 2.56 0.63
N PRO A 30 8.21 2.29 1.25
CA PRO A 30 6.95 2.78 0.71
C PRO A 30 6.86 4.31 0.79
N HIS A 31 6.33 4.91 -0.27
CA HIS A 31 6.08 6.34 -0.37
C HIS A 31 4.69 6.59 -0.95
N ILE A 32 3.91 7.46 -0.30
CA ILE A 32 2.58 7.86 -0.74
C ILE A 32 2.62 9.26 -1.35
N ASP A 33 1.87 9.48 -2.44
CA ASP A 33 1.71 10.81 -3.00
C ASP A 33 0.95 11.75 -2.04
N SER A 34 1.04 13.07 -2.30
CA SER A 34 0.36 14.07 -1.46
C SER A 34 -1.17 14.00 -1.52
N ALA A 35 -1.73 13.35 -2.54
CA ALA A 35 -3.16 13.16 -2.72
C ALA A 35 -3.70 11.92 -1.98
N GLY A 36 -2.82 11.03 -1.50
CA GLY A 36 -3.20 9.75 -0.91
C GLY A 36 -3.77 8.75 -1.91
N THR A 37 -3.43 8.87 -3.20
CA THR A 37 -4.00 8.08 -4.31
C THR A 37 -3.05 7.04 -4.88
N HIS A 38 -1.75 7.21 -4.71
CA HIS A 38 -0.74 6.26 -5.19
C HIS A 38 0.26 5.94 -4.09
N ILE A 39 0.64 4.66 -4.00
CA ILE A 39 1.74 4.20 -3.17
C ILE A 39 2.79 3.58 -4.10
N ALA A 40 3.97 4.17 -4.16
CA ALA A 40 5.14 3.59 -4.81
C ALA A 40 5.98 2.86 -3.77
N PHE A 41 6.52 1.70 -4.13
CA PHE A 41 7.38 0.91 -3.25
C PHE A 41 8.28 -0.02 -4.05
N MET A 42 9.36 -0.46 -3.42
CA MET A 42 10.22 -1.51 -3.97
C MET A 42 9.69 -2.88 -3.54
N ASN A 43 9.48 -3.78 -4.49
CA ASN A 43 9.17 -5.17 -4.18
C ASN A 43 10.39 -5.81 -3.50
N ALA A 44 10.22 -6.30 -2.27
CA ALA A 44 11.34 -6.80 -1.48
C ALA A 44 11.99 -8.06 -2.08
N THR A 45 11.24 -8.82 -2.88
CA THR A 45 11.69 -10.09 -3.49
C THR A 45 12.59 -9.85 -4.69
N ASP A 46 12.15 -9.05 -5.66
CA ASP A 46 12.85 -8.87 -6.95
C ASP A 46 13.50 -7.49 -7.13
N LYS A 47 13.32 -6.60 -6.15
CA LYS A 47 13.85 -5.23 -6.13
C LYS A 47 13.35 -4.33 -7.26
N THR A 48 12.25 -4.70 -7.92
CA THR A 48 11.63 -3.87 -8.95
C THR A 48 10.73 -2.79 -8.33
N LEU A 49 10.52 -1.69 -9.05
CA LEU A 49 9.64 -0.60 -8.62
C LEU A 49 8.18 -0.91 -8.97
N TRP A 50 7.33 -0.97 -7.96
CA TRP A 50 5.90 -1.21 -8.09
C TRP A 50 5.11 0.03 -7.66
N MET A 51 3.92 0.18 -8.24
CA MET A 51 3.00 1.25 -7.90
C MET A 51 1.60 0.69 -7.70
N LEU A 52 1.00 0.99 -6.55
CA LEU A 52 -0.39 0.68 -6.23
C LEU A 52 -1.23 1.94 -6.41
N THR A 53 -2.27 1.85 -7.25
CA THR A 53 -3.30 2.89 -7.35
C THR A 53 -4.44 2.56 -6.40
N LEU A 54 -4.75 3.52 -5.52
CA LEU A 54 -5.86 3.45 -4.58
C LEU A 54 -7.07 4.13 -5.21
N ASN A 55 -7.99 3.33 -5.74
CA ASN A 55 -9.29 3.83 -6.19
C ASN A 55 -10.20 4.03 -4.96
N LYS A 56 -10.97 5.13 -4.96
CA LYS A 56 -11.98 5.39 -3.92
C LYS A 56 -13.13 4.40 -3.98
#